data_AF-A0A9D8X1W5-F1
#
_entry.id   AF-A0A9D8X1W5-F1
#
_cell.length_a   1.000
_cell.length_b   1.000
_cell.length_c   1.000
_cell.angle_alpha   90.00
_cell.angle_beta   90.00
_cell.angle_gamma   90.00
#
_symmetry.space_group_name_H-M   'P 1'
#
loop_
_entity.id
_entity.type
_entity.pdbx_description
1 polymer ?
#
loop_
_entity_poly.entity_id
_entity_poly.type
_entity_poly.pdbx_seq_one_letter_code
_entity_poly.pdbx_strand_id
1 'polypeptide(L)'
;MELLTREIAYTYRDRAKALPYNGMQDIGQRRSLRIELQERCGVTELEAINIINGFHIDIYCMKYLIRAREAAEGKYIKNRKATDYGKNKKHCNRT
;
A
#
# COMPACT_ATOMS: atom_id res chain seq x y z
N MET A 1 0.73 -4.32 -6.76
CA MET A 1 0.97 -3.89 -5.37
C MET A 1 -0.20 -4.34 -4.52
N GLU A 2 0.11 -5.04 -3.44
CA GLU A 2 -0.80 -5.51 -2.40
C GLU A 2 -0.93 -4.46 -1.28
N LEU A 3 -2.04 -4.44 -0.54
CA LEU A 3 -2.20 -3.55 0.60
C LEU A 3 -1.25 -3.98 1.74
N LEU A 4 -0.54 -3.02 2.33
CA LEU A 4 0.25 -3.27 3.55
C LEU A 4 -0.69 -3.63 4.72
N THR A 5 -0.65 -4.87 5.17
CA THR A 5 -1.38 -5.36 6.35
C THR A 5 -0.43 -5.61 7.52
N ARG A 6 -0.99 -5.74 8.74
CA ARG A 6 -0.22 -6.13 9.94
C ARG A 6 0.50 -7.45 9.75
N GLU A 7 -0.19 -8.44 9.19
CA GLU A 7 0.36 -9.77 8.95
C GLU A 7 1.58 -9.74 8.04
N ILE A 8 1.50 -8.99 6.93
CA ILE A 8 2.63 -8.78 6.04
C ILE A 8 3.76 -8.07 6.80
N ALA A 9 3.48 -6.93 7.42
CA ALA A 9 4.50 -6.14 8.10
C ALA A 9 5.25 -6.93 9.19
N TYR A 10 4.52 -7.69 10.03
CA TYR A 10 5.13 -8.53 11.04
C TYR A 10 5.93 -9.69 10.47
N THR A 11 5.46 -10.32 9.38
CA THR A 11 6.21 -11.37 8.68
C THR A 11 7.58 -10.86 8.21
N TYR A 12 7.65 -9.67 7.61
CA TYR A 12 8.93 -9.09 7.19
C TYR A 12 9.82 -8.70 8.38
N ARG A 13 9.23 -8.16 9.46
CA ARG A 13 9.95 -7.88 10.71
C ARG A 13 10.56 -9.16 11.29
N ASP A 14 9.83 -10.27 11.30
CA ASP A 14 10.30 -11.54 11.85
C ASP A 14 11.36 -12.20 10.96
N ARG A 15 11.18 -12.15 9.63
CA ARG A 15 12.22 -12.55 8.66
C ARG A 15 13.51 -11.75 8.87
N ALA A 16 13.40 -10.43 9.09
CA ALA A 16 14.56 -9.58 9.34
C ALA A 16 15.22 -9.87 10.70
N LYS A 17 14.45 -10.21 11.74
CA LYS A 17 14.97 -10.62 13.05
C LYS A 17 15.70 -11.97 13.02
N ALA A 18 15.34 -12.86 12.09
CA ALA A 18 16.00 -14.15 11.92
C ALA A 18 17.36 -14.06 11.21
N LEU A 19 17.69 -12.91 10.61
CA LEU A 19 18.98 -12.68 9.98
C LEU A 19 20.07 -12.34 11.02
N PRO A 20 21.36 -12.57 10.72
CA PRO A 20 22.46 -12.15 11.58
C PRO A 20 22.37 -10.67 11.93
N TYR A 21 22.59 -10.34 13.20
CA TYR A 21 22.53 -8.96 13.67
C TYR A 21 23.74 -8.17 13.15
N ASN A 22 23.47 -7.11 12.39
CA ASN A 22 24.46 -6.24 11.76
C ASN A 22 24.31 -4.77 12.20
N GLY A 23 23.78 -4.52 13.41
CA GLY A 23 23.50 -3.16 13.86
C GLY A 23 22.33 -2.49 13.13
N MET A 24 21.34 -3.29 12.67
CA MET A 24 20.19 -2.82 11.88
C MET A 24 20.54 -2.19 10.53
N GLN A 25 21.77 -2.39 10.03
CA GLN A 25 22.20 -1.85 8.74
C GLN A 25 21.39 -2.44 7.58
N ASP A 26 20.99 -1.58 6.65
CA ASP A 26 20.33 -1.99 5.40
C ASP A 26 21.37 -2.49 4.39
N ILE A 27 21.85 -3.73 4.56
CA ILE A 27 22.84 -4.36 3.69
C ILE A 27 22.50 -5.84 3.45
N GLY A 28 23.06 -6.42 2.39
CA GLY A 28 22.92 -7.84 2.07
C GLY A 28 21.47 -8.32 2.06
N GLN A 29 21.19 -9.42 2.78
CA GLN A 29 19.85 -10.01 2.85
C GLN A 29 18.80 -9.10 3.48
N ARG A 30 19.18 -8.18 4.40
CA ARG A 30 18.24 -7.20 4.95
C ARG A 30 17.77 -6.22 3.87
N ARG A 31 18.68 -5.78 2.99
CA ARG A 31 18.35 -4.92 1.85
C ARG A 31 17.45 -5.63 0.85
N SER A 32 17.70 -6.91 0.59
CA SER A 32 16.80 -7.71 -0.26
C SER A 32 15.39 -7.79 0.34
N LEU A 33 15.24 -8.02 1.65
CA LEU A 33 13.92 -8.01 2.31
C LEU A 33 13.22 -6.66 2.23
N ARG A 34 13.97 -5.57 2.39
CA ARG A 34 13.45 -4.20 2.26
C ARG A 34 12.90 -3.95 0.84
N ILE A 35 13.67 -4.30 -0.20
CA ILE A 35 13.27 -4.15 -1.60
C ILE A 35 12.01 -4.96 -1.89
N GLU A 36 11.99 -6.23 -1.46
CA GLU A 36 10.84 -7.13 -1.65
C GLU A 36 9.56 -6.53 -1.03
N LEU A 37 9.65 -5.97 0.19
CA LEU A 37 8.52 -5.31 0.84
C LEU A 37 8.05 -4.06 0.07
N GLN A 38 8.99 -3.26 -0.46
CA GLN A 38 8.64 -2.10 -1.29
C GLN A 38 7.89 -2.52 -2.57
N GLU A 39 8.40 -3.50 -3.29
CA GLU A 39 7.80 -3.98 -4.54
C GLU A 39 6.42 -4.59 -4.30
N ARG A 40 6.29 -5.36 -3.21
CA ARG A 40 5.03 -6.01 -2.83
C ARG A 40 3.97 -4.99 -2.44
N CYS A 41 4.29 -4.06 -1.54
CA CYS A 41 3.30 -3.18 -0.90
C CYS A 41 3.28 -1.73 -1.38
N GLY A 42 4.23 -1.31 -2.22
CA GLY A 42 4.34 0.09 -2.65
C GLY A 42 4.70 1.04 -1.52
N VAL A 43 5.46 0.56 -0.53
CA VAL A 43 5.96 1.40 0.57
C VAL A 43 7.24 2.15 0.17
N THR A 44 7.45 3.31 0.77
CA THR A 44 8.72 4.03 0.56
C THR A 44 9.88 3.30 1.23
N GLU A 45 11.11 3.61 0.82
CA GLU A 45 12.30 2.96 1.35
C GLU A 45 12.42 3.14 2.86
N LEU A 46 12.21 4.36 3.35
CA LEU A 46 12.23 4.68 4.78
C LEU A 46 11.15 3.92 5.57
N GLU A 47 9.94 3.82 5.03
CA GLU A 47 8.86 3.06 5.68
C GLU A 47 9.19 1.57 5.75
N ALA A 48 9.74 0.99 4.67
CA ALA A 48 10.17 -0.39 4.66
C ALA A 48 11.27 -0.65 5.70
N ILE A 49 12.29 0.22 5.79
CA ILE A 49 13.36 0.14 6.80
C ILE A 49 12.78 0.16 8.20
N ASN A 50 11.85 1.08 8.47
CA ASN A 50 11.21 1.19 9.77
C ASN A 50 10.40 -0.06 10.11
N ILE A 51 9.64 -0.60 9.16
CA ILE A 51 8.85 -1.83 9.36
C ILE A 51 9.75 -3.02 9.68
N ILE A 52 10.82 -3.27 8.89
CA ILE A 52 11.72 -4.41 9.14
C ILE A 52 12.50 -4.28 10.45
N ASN A 53 12.68 -3.06 10.95
CA ASN A 53 13.29 -2.78 12.26
C ASN A 53 12.28 -2.78 13.41
N GLY A 54 10.97 -2.88 13.12
CA GLY A 54 9.91 -2.95 14.13
C GLY A 54 9.31 -1.60 14.54
N PHE A 55 9.60 -0.52 13.82
CA PHE A 55 9.14 0.83 14.12
C PHE A 55 7.83 1.17 13.40
N HIS A 56 6.90 1.78 14.14
CA HIS A 56 5.66 2.39 13.63
C HIS A 56 4.77 1.49 12.75
N ILE A 57 4.85 0.16 12.91
CA ILE A 57 4.17 -0.82 12.05
C ILE A 57 2.66 -0.51 11.94
N ASP A 58 1.98 -0.30 13.07
CA ASP A 58 0.55 -0.01 13.09
C ASP A 58 0.19 1.30 12.36
N ILE A 59 1.02 2.32 12.51
CA ILE A 59 0.82 3.63 11.89
C ILE A 59 0.91 3.49 10.37
N TYR A 60 1.89 2.75 9.85
CA TYR A 60 2.02 2.51 8.42
C TYR A 60 0.87 1.66 7.87
N CYS A 61 0.47 0.59 8.57
CA CYS A 61 -0.68 -0.21 8.15
C CYS A 61 -1.95 0.64 8.06
N MET A 62 -2.20 1.49 9.06
CA MET A 62 -3.35 2.39 9.07
C MET A 62 -3.29 3.43 7.95
N LYS A 63 -2.11 4.04 7.72
CA LYS A 63 -1.90 4.99 6.62
C LYS A 63 -2.27 4.40 5.27
N TYR A 64 -1.80 3.19 4.98
CA TYR A 64 -2.07 2.53 3.70
C TYR A 64 -3.53 2.05 3.58
N LEU A 65 -4.14 1.63 4.69
CA LEU A 65 -5.57 1.31 4.74
C LEU A 65 -6.45 2.52 4.39
N ILE A 66 -6.17 3.69 4.98
CA ILE A 66 -6.91 4.93 4.70
C ILE A 66 -6.78 5.29 3.21
N ARG A 67 -5.55 5.30 2.68
CA ARG A 67 -5.29 5.58 1.25
C ARG A 67 -6.05 4.62 0.33
N ALA A 68 -6.11 3.34 0.67
CA ALA A 68 -6.84 2.35 -0.12
C ALA A 68 -8.36 2.61 -0.10
N ARG A 69 -8.92 3.01 1.05
CA ARG A 69 -10.34 3.40 1.18
C ARG A 69 -10.65 4.66 0.38
N GLU A 70 -9.86 5.72 0.52
CA GLU A 70 -10.02 6.97 -0.25
C GLU A 70 -9.94 6.71 -1.76
N ALA A 71 -9.01 5.86 -2.20
CA ALA A 71 -8.90 5.48 -3.60
C ALA A 71 -10.11 4.68 -4.10
N ALA A 72 -10.69 3.81 -3.26
CA ALA A 72 -11.91 3.08 -3.59
C ALA A 72 -13.14 3.99 -3.66
N GLU A 73 -13.28 4.93 -2.72
CA GLU A 73 -14.36 5.92 -2.69
C GLU A 73 -14.27 6.90 -3.87
N GLY A 74 -13.07 7.42 -4.17
CA GLY A 74 -12.85 8.27 -5.34
C GLY A 74 -13.18 7.58 -6.66
N LYS A 75 -12.84 6.29 -6.79
CA LYS A 75 -13.23 5.45 -7.94
C LYS A 75 -14.75 5.28 -8.01
N TYR A 76 -15.41 5.00 -6.89
CA TYR A 76 -16.87 4.85 -6.84
C TYR A 76 -17.59 6.14 -7.29
N ILE A 77 -17.17 7.31 -6.79
CA ILE A 77 -17.76 8.61 -7.18
C ILE A 77 -17.54 8.89 -8.67
N LYS A 78 -16.33 8.63 -9.19
CA LYS A 78 -16.03 8.80 -10.62
C LYS A 78 -16.92 7.90 -11.49
N ASN A 79 -17.09 6.64 -11.09
CA ASN A 79 -17.94 5.69 -11.81
C ASN A 79 -19.42 6.13 -11.79
N ARG A 80 -19.95 6.58 -10.65
CA ARG A 80 -21.32 7.10 -10.55
C ARG A 80 -21.56 8.31 -11.44
N LYS A 81 -20.64 9.28 -11.43
CA LYS A 81 -20.73 10.43 -12.34
C LYS A 81 -20.70 9.99 -13.80
N ALA A 82 -19.80 9.10 -14.19
CA ALA A 82 -19.75 8.58 -15.56
C ALA A 82 -21.06 7.89 -16.00
N THR A 83 -21.71 7.12 -15.10
CA THR A 83 -23.02 6.50 -15.40
C THR A 83 -24.15 7.52 -15.51
N ASP A 84 -24.12 8.61 -14.74
CA ASP A 84 -25.15 9.65 -14.79
C ASP A 84 -25.00 10.56 -16.02
N TYR A 85 -23.76 10.91 -16.42
CA TYR A 85 -23.49 11.65 -17.66
C TYR A 85 -23.93 10.87 -18.93
N GLY A 86 -23.91 9.53 -18.89
CA GLY A 86 -24.36 8.68 -20.01
C GLY A 86 -25.88 8.61 -20.21
N LYS A 87 -26.68 8.96 -19.18
CA LYS A 87 -28.16 8.88 -19.25
C LYS A 87 -28.80 10.14 -19.87
N ASN A 88 -28.12 11.29 -19.85
CA ASN A 88 -28.65 12.57 -20.34
C ASN A 88 -28.46 12.83 -21.85
N LYS A 89 -28.09 11.84 -22.65
CA LYS A 89 -27.88 12.00 -24.12
C LYS A 89 -28.95 11.35 -25.00
N LYS A 90 -30.09 10.91 -24.46
CA LYS A 90 -31.19 10.31 -25.24
C LYS A 90 -32.51 11.08 -25.10
N HIS A 91 -32.50 12.38 -25.38
CA HIS A 91 -33.75 13.10 -25.70
C HIS A 91 -33.49 14.41 -26.45
N CYS A 92 -33.13 14.32 -27.73
CA CYS A 92 -33.56 15.31 -28.73
C CYS A 92 -33.25 14.74 -30.10
N ASN A 93 -34.25 14.11 -30.72
CA ASN A 93 -34.36 13.93 -32.17
C ASN A 93 -35.85 13.70 -32.43
N ARG A 94 -36.60 14.79 -32.57
CA ARG A 94 -37.88 14.77 -33.25
C ARG A 94 -37.84 15.90 -34.27
N THR A 95 -37.61 15.46 -35.51
CA THR A 95 -37.98 16.09 -36.78
C THR A 95 -39.35 16.73 -36.74
#